data_AF-K1MI21-F1
#
_entry.id   AF-K1MI21-F1
#
_cell.length_a   1.000
_cell.length_b   1.000
_cell.length_c   1.000
_cell.angle_alpha   90.00
_cell.angle_beta   90.00
_cell.angle_gamma   90.00
#
_symmetry.space_group_name_H-M   'P 1'
#
loop_
_entity.id
_entity.type
_entity.pdbx_description
1 polymer ?
#
loop_
_entity_poly.entity_id
_entity_poly.type
_entity_poly.pdbx_seq_one_letter_code
_entity_poly.pdbx_strand_id
1 'polypeptide(L)'
;MIDGIKPNYAALAKQYGCDYRAVKAAYHEPLEGGKRPVQRKKRPSKLDPYKATIEEKLKDQCSAYSIFKFIEKKGFDGSYSLVKQYCRSLSVL
;
A
#
# COMPACT_ATOMS: atom_id res chain seq x y z
N MET A 1 -19.46 -20.76 28.96
CA MET A 1 -18.08 -20.24 28.82
C MET A 1 -17.30 -20.83 29.99
N ILE A 2 -16.18 -21.50 29.75
CA ILE A 2 -15.44 -22.19 30.81
C ILE A 2 -14.71 -21.12 31.64
N ASP A 3 -15.22 -20.92 32.85
CA ASP A 3 -14.75 -20.13 33.99
C ASP A 3 -13.28 -19.68 33.97
N GLY A 4 -12.95 -18.60 33.24
CA GLY A 4 -11.65 -17.92 33.35
C GLY A 4 -10.40 -18.76 32.99
N ILE A 5 -10.56 -19.96 32.44
CA ILE A 5 -9.44 -20.86 32.10
C ILE A 5 -8.88 -20.46 30.73
N LYS A 6 -7.58 -20.16 30.71
CA LYS A 6 -6.83 -19.87 29.49
C LYS A 6 -6.85 -21.10 28.56
N PRO A 7 -7.35 -20.97 27.31
CA PRO A 7 -7.43 -22.10 26.41
C PRO A 7 -6.04 -22.51 25.90
N ASN A 8 -5.91 -23.79 25.54
CA ASN A 8 -4.70 -24.30 24.90
C ASN A 8 -4.69 -23.92 23.42
N TYR A 9 -3.97 -22.85 23.07
CA TYR A 9 -3.92 -22.37 21.69
C TYR A 9 -3.22 -23.34 20.72
N ALA A 10 -2.39 -24.27 21.20
CA ALA A 10 -1.72 -25.25 20.34
C ALA A 10 -2.67 -26.36 19.88
N ALA A 11 -3.61 -26.77 20.75
CA ALA A 11 -4.66 -27.70 20.38
C ALA A 11 -5.63 -27.06 19.38
N LEU A 12 -6.03 -25.81 19.63
CA LEU A 12 -6.88 -25.03 18.72
C LEU A 12 -6.20 -24.81 17.36
N ALA A 13 -4.91 -24.46 17.34
CA ALA A 13 -4.12 -24.32 16.13
C ALA A 13 -4.16 -25.58 15.25
N LYS A 14 -4.02 -26.76 15.86
CA LYS A 14 -4.12 -28.05 15.14
C LYS A 14 -5.54 -28.31 14.62
N GLN A 15 -6.56 -28.00 15.41
CA GLN A 15 -7.97 -28.18 15.02
C GLN A 15 -8.35 -27.29 13.83
N TYR A 16 -7.91 -26.04 13.83
CA TYR A 16 -8.23 -25.04 12.80
C TYR A 16 -7.19 -24.97 11.68
N GLY A 17 -6.10 -25.76 11.75
CA GLY A 17 -5.02 -25.75 10.75
C GLY A 17 -4.31 -24.40 10.62
N CYS A 18 -4.27 -23.60 11.68
CA CYS A 18 -3.70 -22.25 11.68
C CYS A 18 -2.53 -22.14 12.65
N ASP A 19 -1.71 -21.09 12.50
CA ASP A 19 -0.55 -20.89 13.38
C ASP A 19 -0.99 -20.54 14.83
N TYR A 20 -0.28 -21.10 15.81
CA TYR A 20 -0.51 -20.84 17.24
C TYR A 20 -0.58 -19.34 17.58
N ARG A 21 0.25 -18.52 16.92
CA ARG A 21 0.29 -17.07 17.16
C ARG A 21 -0.95 -16.38 16.64
N ALA A 22 -1.53 -16.86 15.54
CA ALA A 22 -2.78 -16.34 14.99
C ALA A 22 -3.96 -16.65 15.94
N VAL A 23 -4.05 -17.87 16.46
CA VAL A 23 -5.07 -18.26 17.45
C VAL A 23 -4.93 -17.43 18.73
N LYS A 24 -3.70 -17.28 19.24
CA LYS A 24 -3.44 -16.47 20.42
C LYS A 24 -3.81 -15.00 20.19
N ALA A 25 -3.44 -14.43 19.04
CA ALA A 25 -3.78 -13.05 18.69
C ALA A 25 -5.30 -12.85 18.60
N ALA A 26 -6.01 -13.73 17.89
CA ALA A 26 -7.47 -13.67 17.74
C ALA A 26 -8.22 -13.83 19.08
N TYR A 27 -7.67 -14.59 20.03
CA TYR A 27 -8.22 -14.70 21.38
C TYR A 27 -8.06 -13.40 22.19
N HIS A 28 -6.92 -12.71 22.06
CA HIS A 28 -6.62 -11.48 22.80
C HIS A 28 -7.19 -10.21 22.14
N GLU A 29 -7.39 -10.19 20.82
CA GLU A 29 -7.91 -9.05 20.06
C GLU A 29 -9.25 -8.49 20.57
N PRO A 30 -10.28 -9.31 20.88
CA PRO A 30 -11.52 -8.81 21.49
C PRO A 30 -11.34 -8.41 22.96
N LEU A 31 -10.40 -9.02 23.69
CA LEU A 31 -10.10 -8.69 25.09
C LEU A 31 -9.39 -7.33 25.22
N GLU A 32 -8.58 -6.94 24.23
CA GLU A 32 -7.86 -5.65 24.17
C GLU A 32 -8.66 -4.53 23.49
N GLY A 33 -9.97 -4.71 23.29
CA GLY A 33 -10.85 -3.66 22.75
C GLY A 33 -11.01 -3.65 21.23
N GLY A 34 -10.77 -4.78 20.55
CA GLY A 34 -11.12 -4.96 19.14
C GLY A 34 -10.35 -4.01 18.20
N LYS A 35 -9.03 -4.11 18.20
CA LYS A 35 -8.17 -3.34 17.28
C LYS A 35 -8.42 -3.80 15.85
N ARG A 36 -9.32 -3.11 15.14
CA ARG A 36 -9.54 -3.29 13.69
C ARG A 36 -8.19 -3.34 12.95
N PRO A 37 -8.04 -4.18 11.91
CA PRO A 37 -6.78 -4.30 11.18
C PRO A 37 -6.30 -2.91 10.77
N VAL A 38 -5.09 -2.55 11.21
CA VAL A 38 -4.48 -1.26 10.91
C VAL A 38 -4.37 -1.16 9.40
N GLN A 39 -5.26 -0.38 8.79
CA GLN A 39 -5.20 -0.13 7.36
C GLN A 39 -3.83 0.48 7.07
N ARG A 40 -3.01 -0.22 6.27
CA ARG A 40 -1.71 0.27 5.86
C ARG A 40 -1.91 1.62 5.18
N LYS A 41 -1.40 2.70 5.80
CA LYS A 41 -1.42 4.04 5.21
C LYS A 41 -0.73 3.96 3.85
N LYS A 42 -1.47 4.26 2.76
CA LYS A 42 -0.89 4.37 1.42
C LYS A 42 0.11 5.52 1.46
N ARG A 43 1.39 5.23 1.30
CA ARG A 43 2.42 6.26 1.23
C ARG A 43 2.25 7.02 -0.09
N PRO A 44 2.31 8.36 -0.08
CA PRO A 44 2.25 9.12 -1.31
C PRO A 44 3.43 8.75 -2.21
N SER A 45 3.17 8.65 -3.51
CA SER A 45 4.20 8.46 -4.53
C SER A 45 4.98 9.75 -4.72
N LYS A 46 6.27 9.64 -5.09
CA LYS A 46 7.08 10.79 -5.51
C LYS A 46 6.49 11.55 -6.70
N LEU A 47 5.65 10.88 -7.50
CA LEU A 47 4.96 11.50 -8.62
C LEU A 47 3.73 12.30 -8.21
N ASP A 48 3.15 12.08 -7.02
CA ASP A 48 1.88 12.68 -6.64
C ASP A 48 1.84 14.21 -6.79
N PRO A 49 2.89 14.97 -6.43
CA PRO A 49 2.93 16.42 -6.67
C PRO A 49 2.96 16.83 -8.15
N TYR A 50 3.40 15.94 -9.03
CA TYR A 50 3.66 16.22 -10.45
C TYR A 50 2.62 15.59 -11.40
N LYS A 51 1.67 14.79 -10.90
CA LYS A 51 0.68 14.07 -11.73
C LYS A 51 -0.10 14.98 -12.65
N ALA A 52 -0.65 16.08 -12.13
CA ALA A 52 -1.43 17.04 -12.92
C ALA A 52 -0.59 17.61 -14.07
N THR A 53 0.65 18.02 -13.79
CA THR A 53 1.58 18.52 -14.81
C THR A 53 1.93 17.45 -15.85
N ILE A 54 2.09 16.19 -15.44
CA ILE A 54 2.38 15.09 -16.37
C ILE A 54 1.18 14.84 -17.29
N GLU A 55 -0.04 14.82 -16.75
CA GLU A 55 -1.27 14.60 -17.50
C GLU A 55 -1.57 15.72 -18.49
N GLU A 56 -1.41 16.99 -18.09
CA GLU A 56 -1.53 18.15 -18.99
C GLU A 56 -0.55 18.03 -20.17
N LYS A 57 0.73 17.80 -19.88
CA LYS A 57 1.75 17.69 -20.94
C LYS A 57 1.59 16.47 -21.81
N LEU A 58 1.06 15.38 -21.27
CA LEU A 58 0.76 14.18 -22.04
C LEU A 58 -0.40 14.42 -23.01
N LYS A 59 -1.42 15.20 -22.61
CA LYS A 59 -2.50 15.65 -23.51
C LYS A 59 -1.96 16.53 -24.63
N ASP A 60 -0.97 17.37 -24.34
CA ASP A 60 -0.25 18.19 -25.32
C ASP A 60 0.71 17.36 -26.24
N GLN A 61 0.62 16.02 -26.24
CA GLN A 61 1.43 15.11 -27.05
C GLN A 61 2.95 15.22 -26.78
N CYS A 62 3.36 15.65 -25.58
CA CYS A 62 4.77 15.67 -25.22
C CYS A 62 5.31 14.25 -24.97
N SER A 63 6.56 14.01 -25.37
CA SER A 63 7.24 12.74 -25.06
C SER A 63 7.47 12.57 -23.55
N ALA A 64 7.44 11.32 -23.07
CA ALA A 64 7.71 11.02 -21.66
C ALA A 64 9.08 11.55 -21.19
N TYR A 65 10.08 11.59 -22.08
CA TYR A 65 11.40 12.13 -21.77
C TYR A 65 11.38 13.65 -21.58
N SER A 66 10.64 14.37 -22.44
CA SER A 66 10.44 15.82 -22.32
C SER A 66 9.72 16.17 -21.01
N ILE A 67 8.69 15.38 -20.66
CA ILE A 67 7.95 15.53 -19.40
C ILE A 67 8.87 15.29 -18.19
N PHE A 68 9.69 14.23 -18.23
CA PHE A 68 10.68 13.95 -17.18
C PHE A 68 11.66 15.12 -16.99
N LYS A 69 12.27 15.62 -18.07
CA LYS A 69 13.19 16.78 -18.00
C LYS A 69 12.51 18.04 -17.47
N PHE A 70 11.22 18.21 -17.74
CA PHE A 70 10.47 19.34 -17.22
C PHE A 70 10.26 19.26 -15.70
N ILE A 71 9.85 18.10 -15.18
CA ILE A 71 9.64 17.93 -13.75
C ILE A 71 10.96 17.83 -12.97
N GLU A 72 12.02 17.32 -13.58
CA GLU A 72 13.39 17.32 -13.03
C GLU A 72 13.84 18.77 -12.73
N LYS A 73 13.60 19.70 -13.66
CA LYS A 73 13.84 21.14 -13.45
C LYS A 73 12.97 21.76 -12.35
N LYS A 74 11.81 21.17 -12.05
CA LYS A 74 10.92 21.60 -10.95
C LYS A 74 11.29 20.99 -9.60
N GLY A 75 12.34 20.16 -9.53
CA GLY A 75 12.80 19.52 -8.29
C GLY A 75 12.33 18.09 -8.10
N PHE A 76 11.94 17.39 -9.18
CA PHE A 76 11.66 15.96 -9.11
C PHE A 76 12.94 15.15 -8.90
N ASP A 77 12.97 14.33 -7.85
CA ASP A 77 14.11 13.50 -7.43
C ASP A 77 13.96 12.01 -7.81
N GLY A 78 12.95 11.68 -8.61
CA GLY A 78 12.68 10.32 -9.07
C GLY A 78 13.37 9.98 -10.39
N SER A 79 13.20 8.74 -10.85
CA SER A 79 13.81 8.26 -12.09
C SER A 79 12.92 8.45 -13.31
N TYR A 80 13.55 8.53 -14.49
CA TYR A 80 12.85 8.53 -15.78
C TYR A 80 11.93 7.31 -15.95
N SER A 81 12.37 6.12 -15.52
CA SER A 81 11.59 4.88 -15.61
C SER A 81 10.24 5.00 -14.90
N LEU A 82 10.19 5.69 -13.75
CA LEU A 82 8.96 5.90 -13.00
C LEU A 82 7.97 6.78 -13.78
N VAL A 83 8.46 7.88 -14.38
CA VAL A 83 7.65 8.76 -15.23
C VAL A 83 7.16 8.03 -16.47
N LYS A 84 8.05 7.31 -17.16
CA LYS A 84 7.72 6.52 -18.36
C LYS A 84 6.62 5.49 -18.09
N GLN A 85 6.73 4.77 -16.97
CA GLN A 85 5.71 3.79 -16.57
C GLN A 85 4.38 4.48 -16.28
N TYR A 86 4.39 5.63 -15.62
CA TYR A 86 3.18 6.41 -15.35
C TYR A 86 2.50 6.90 -16.64
N CYS A 87 3.26 7.52 -17.56
CA CYS A 87 2.75 7.91 -18.88
C CYS A 87 2.13 6.72 -19.65
N ARG A 88 2.76 5.54 -19.58
CA ARG A 88 2.24 4.33 -20.23
C ARG A 88 0.95 3.83 -19.58
N SER A 89 0.79 3.97 -18.27
CA SER A 89 -0.45 3.62 -17.58
C SER A 89 -1.62 4.53 -17.94
N LEU A 90 -1.34 5.79 -18.29
CA LEU A 90 -2.34 6.77 -18.71
C LEU A 90 -2.75 6.61 -20.19
N SER A 91 -1.83 6.20 -21.05
CA SER A 91 -2.10 6.04 -22.49
C SER A 91 -2.93 4.80 -22.85
N VAL A 92 -3.15 3.88 -21.91
CA VAL A 92 -3.93 2.65 -22.12
C VAL A 92 -5.41 2.83 -21.69
N LEU A 93 -5.80 4.05 -21.32
CA LEU A 93 -7.13 4.41 -20.85
C LEU A 93 -7.81 5.34 -21.86
#